data_AF-A0A534NHV3-F1
#
_entry.id   AF-A0A534NHV3-F1
#
_cell.length_a   1.000
_cell.length_b   1.000
_cell.length_c   1.000
_cell.angle_alpha   90.00
_cell.angle_beta   90.00
_cell.angle_gamma   90.00
#
_symmetry.space_group_name_H-M   'P 1'
#
loop_
_entity.id
_entity.type
_entity.pdbx_description
1 polymer ?
#
loop_
_entity_poly.entity_id
_entity_poly.type
_entity_poly.pdbx_seq_one_letter_code
_entity_poly.pdbx_strand_id
1 'polypeptide(L)' 'MAEHNGGNTQWTRQNGPFVLLHVEEFTEPAAARKRERFLKSGKGRQWLNRILSTSSVGKTAID' A
#
# COMPACT_ATOMS: atom_id res chain seq x y z
N MET A 1 -1.33 -7.87 9.63
CA MET A 1 0.13 -7.84 9.33
C MET A 1 0.81 -9.16 9.70
N ALA A 2 0.79 -9.58 10.97
CA ALA A 2 1.42 -10.84 11.39
C ALA A 2 0.90 -12.07 10.60
N GLU A 3 -0.41 -12.16 10.37
CA GLU A 3 -1.00 -13.26 9.58
C GLU A 3 -0.53 -13.28 8.12
N HIS A 4 -0.54 -12.12 7.43
CA HIS A 4 -0.08 -12.02 6.05
C HIS A 4 1.42 -12.34 5.90
N ASN A 5 2.23 -11.92 6.87
CA ASN A 5 3.67 -12.20 6.87
C ASN A 5 4.01 -13.61 7.38
N GLY A 6 3.06 -14.30 8.02
CA GLY A 6 3.21 -15.69 8.45
C GLY A 6 3.23 -16.71 7.31
N GLY A 7 2.88 -16.30 6.08
CA GLY A 7 2.93 -17.18 4.91
C GLY A 7 1.92 -18.33 4.96
N ASN A 8 0.80 -18.15 5.66
CA ASN A 8 -0.22 -19.18 5.89
C ASN A 8 -1.00 -19.58 4.62
N THR A 9 -0.91 -18.78 3.55
CA THR A 9 -1.54 -19.10 2.26
C THR A 9 -0.51 -19.11 1.13
N GLN A 10 -0.76 -19.91 0.09
CA GLN A 10 0.16 -20.06 -1.04
C GLN A 10 0.59 -18.70 -1.63
N TRP A 11 -0.38 -17.81 -1.82
CA TRP A 11 -0.12 -16.48 -2.38
C TRP A 11 0.70 -15.60 -1.43
N THR A 12 0.32 -15.50 -0.16
CA THR A 12 1.02 -14.63 0.81
C THR A 12 2.43 -15.10 1.10
N ARG A 13 2.67 -16.42 1.14
CA ARG A 13 3.99 -17.01 1.36
C ARG A 13 5.03 -16.64 0.30
N GLN A 14 4.60 -16.51 -0.96
CA GLN A 14 5.50 -16.20 -2.08
C GLN A 14 5.66 -14.70 -2.34
N ASN A 15 4.81 -13.86 -1.75
CA ASN A 15 4.74 -12.42 -2.04
C ASN A 15 5.06 -11.52 -0.83
N GLY A 16 5.46 -12.12 0.30
CA GLY A 16 5.94 -11.39 1.48
C GLY A 16 7.45 -11.12 1.46
N PRO A 17 7.99 -10.42 2.48
CA PRO A 17 7.26 -9.81 3.59
C PRO A 17 6.51 -8.54 3.15
N PHE A 18 5.28 -8.36 3.66
CA PHE A 18 4.48 -7.16 3.47
C PHE A 18 4.90 -6.08 4.47
N VAL A 19 5.06 -4.85 3.96
CA VAL A 19 5.33 -3.63 4.74
C VAL A 19 4.12 -2.70 4.62
N LEU A 20 3.69 -2.10 5.73
CA LEU A 20 2.61 -1.11 5.73
C LEU A 20 3.14 0.22 5.21
N LEU A 21 2.74 0.60 3.99
CA LEU A 21 3.20 1.85 3.35
C LEU A 21 2.27 3.03 3.62
N HIS A 22 0.97 2.78 3.79
CA HIS A 22 -0.04 3.83 3.92
C HIS A 22 -1.28 3.30 4.63
N VAL A 23 -1.82 4.07 5.57
CA VAL A 23 -3.06 3.79 6.29
C VAL A 23 -3.88 5.07 6.45
N GLU A 24 -5.19 4.95 6.35
CA GLU A 24 -6.13 6.05 6.55
C GLU A 24 -7.25 5.58 7.48
N GLU A 25 -7.67 6.47 8.39
CA GLU A 25 -8.79 6.23 9.29
C GLU A 25 -10.02 7.02 8.83
N PHE A 26 -11.20 6.41 8.97
CA PHE A 26 -12.47 6.99 8.58
C PHE A 26 -13.51 6.71 9.66
N THR A 27 -14.32 7.70 9.98
CA THR A 27 -15.48 7.53 10.88
C THR A 27 -16.58 6.68 10.23
N GLU A 28 -16.76 6.84 8.92
CA GLU A 28 -17.85 6.20 8.17
C GLU A 28 -17.39 5.01 7.32
N PRO A 29 -17.98 3.81 7.49
CA PRO A 29 -17.62 2.63 6.68
C PRO A 29 -17.84 2.83 5.18
N ALA A 30 -18.80 3.66 4.78
CA ALA A 30 -19.05 3.97 3.37
C ALA A 30 -17.89 4.77 2.73
N ALA A 31 -17.31 5.71 3.49
CA ALA A 31 -16.16 6.50 3.05
C ALA A 31 -14.90 5.62 2.93
N ALA A 32 -14.64 4.78 3.94
CA ALA A 32 -13.54 3.82 3.92
C ALA A 32 -13.61 2.90 2.69
N ARG A 33 -14.78 2.30 2.41
CA ARG A 33 -14.97 1.43 1.23
C ARG A 33 -14.83 2.17 -0.08
N LYS A 34 -15.33 3.42 -0.19
CA LYS A 34 -15.15 4.25 -1.39
C LYS A 34 -13.67 4.51 -1.63
N ARG A 35 -12.92 4.84 -0.56
CA ARG A 35 -11.48 5.07 -0.62
C ARG A 35 -10.70 3.82 -1.01
N GLU A 36 -11.01 2.69 -0.38
CA GLU A 36 -10.40 1.39 -0.68
C GLU A 36 -10.58 1.02 -2.17
N ARG A 37 -11.81 1.13 -2.69
CA ARG A 37 -12.09 0.88 -4.12
C ARG A 37 -11.28 1.78 -5.03
N PHE A 38 -11.15 3.06 -4.68
CA PHE A 38 -10.30 3.97 -5.43
C PHE A 38 -8.83 3.52 -5.38
N LEU A 39 -8.29 3.21 -4.20
CA LEU A 39 -6.88 2.80 -4.03
C LEU A 39 -6.55 1.50 -4.79
N LYS A 40 -7.50 0.58 -4.90
CA LYS A 40 -7.40 -0.65 -5.70
C LYS A 40 -7.49 -0.43 -7.21
N SER A 41 -7.87 0.76 -7.68
CA SER A 41 -7.90 1.11 -9.10
C SER A 41 -6.52 1.55 -9.62
N GLY A 42 -6.36 1.57 -10.94
CA GLY A 42 -5.12 2.10 -11.56
C GLY A 42 -4.82 3.56 -11.19
N LYS A 43 -5.85 4.42 -11.11
CA LYS A 43 -5.70 5.82 -10.68
C LYS A 43 -5.28 5.91 -9.20
N GLY A 44 -5.82 5.03 -8.36
CA GLY A 44 -5.42 4.92 -6.97
C GLY A 44 -3.97 4.49 -6.80
N ARG A 45 -3.50 3.53 -7.60
CA ARG A 45 -2.10 3.12 -7.62
C ARG A 45 -1.16 4.26 -8.05
N GLN A 46 -1.53 5.03 -9.07
CA GLN A 46 -0.76 6.22 -9.48
C GLN A 46 -0.68 7.26 -8.35
N TRP A 47 -1.79 7.48 -7.65
CA TRP A 47 -1.83 8.38 -6.50
C TRP A 47 -0.91 7.89 -5.37
N LEU A 48 -0.95 6.59 -5.02
CA LEU A 48 -0.06 5.99 -4.03
C LEU A 48 1.41 6.16 -4.40
N ASN A 49 1.76 5.86 -5.66
CA ASN A 49 3.13 6.02 -6.14
C ASN A 49 3.62 7.47 -5.96
N ARG A 50 2.76 8.47 -6.21
CA ARG A 50 3.11 9.88 -6.02
C ARG A 50 3.43 10.18 -4.55
N ILE A 51 2.52 9.86 -3.63
CA ILE A 51 2.72 10.20 -2.21
C ILE A 51 3.89 9.42 -1.59
N LEU A 52 4.14 8.19 -2.05
CA LEU A 52 5.25 7.37 -1.58
C LEU A 52 6.58 7.81 -2.20
N SER A 53 6.58 8.29 -3.45
CA SER A 53 7.78 8.85 -4.10
C SER A 53 8.25 10.16 -3.46
N THR A 54 7.33 10.96 -2.92
CA THR A 54 7.65 12.17 -2.17
C THR A 54 8.29 11.88 -0.81
N SER A 55 8.18 10.64 -0.33
CA SER A 55 8.61 10.26 1.02
C SER A 55 10.08 9.76 1.10
N SER A 56 10.89 9.91 0.06
CA SER A 56 12.33 9.60 0.12
C SER A 56 13.22 10.83 -0.16
N VAL A 57 13.87 11.27 0.92
CA VAL A 57 15.20 11.91 0.93
C VAL A 57 16.15 11.16 -0.02
N GLY A 58 16.82 11.90 -0.91
CA GLY A 58 18.06 11.51 -1.58
C GLY A 58 18.05 10.24 -2.45
N LYS A 59 17.66 10.36 -3.72
CA LYS A 59 18.24 9.52 -4.78
C LYS A 59 19.31 10.33 -5.49
N THR A 60 20.57 10.17 -5.07
CA THR A 60 21.73 10.51 -5.90
C THR A 60 21.68 9.58 -7.12
N ALA A 61 21.54 10.17 -8.30
CA ALA A 61 21.77 9.46 -9.55
C ALA A 61 23.29 9.34 -9.75
N ILE A 62 23.82 8.15 -9.51
CA ILE A 62 24.81 7.49 -10.36
C ILE A 62 23.98 6.35 -10.99
N ASP A 63 23.83 6.19 -12.30
CA ASP A 63 24.74 6.31 -13.43
C ASP A 63 24.03 6.86 -14.68
#